data_AF-A0A8S2SPR2-F1
#
_entry.id   AF-A0A8S2SPR2-F1
#
_cell.length_a   1.000
_cell.length_b   1.000
_cell.length_c   1.000
_cell.angle_alpha   90.00
_cell.angle_beta   90.00
_cell.angle_gamma   90.00
#
_symmetry.space_group_name_H-M   'P 1'
#
loop_
_entity.id
_entity.type
_entity.pdbx_description
1 polymer ?
#
loop_
_entity_poly.entity_id
_entity_poly.type
_entity_poly.pdbx_seq_one_letter_code
_entity_poly.pdbx_strand_id
1 'polypeptide(L)'
;MNYQSLRYKLGGLLNRRVLPFACRRDMNFTDVQIYKIFNRLQQGLSNHDVVLTSPEDILSFDLLTINKCRQNQFDVGRAMLSIQRWMKMFGRDILDESDEILHVKY
;
A
#
# COMPACT_ATOMS: atom_id res chain seq x y z
N MET A 1 3.15 -15.03 -11.31
CA MET A 1 2.68 -14.07 -12.35
C MET A 1 3.66 -12.90 -12.40
N ASN A 2 4.17 -12.50 -13.56
CA ASN A 2 5.18 -11.43 -13.68
C ASN A 2 4.54 -10.05 -13.48
N TYR A 3 5.06 -9.24 -12.55
CA TYR A 3 4.58 -7.88 -12.18
C TYR A 3 4.25 -7.00 -13.41
N GLN A 4 5.05 -7.11 -14.47
CA GLN A 4 4.82 -6.35 -15.70
C GLN A 4 3.54 -6.75 -16.43
N SER A 5 3.23 -8.05 -16.49
CA SER A 5 2.04 -8.56 -17.17
C SER A 5 0.76 -8.11 -16.46
N LEU A 6 0.76 -8.15 -15.13
CA LEU A 6 -0.37 -7.70 -14.31
C LEU A 6 -0.59 -6.18 -14.44
N ARG A 7 0.49 -5.40 -14.42
CA ARG A 7 0.44 -3.95 -14.60
C ARG A 7 -0.10 -3.54 -15.98
N TYR A 8 0.32 -4.23 -17.05
CA TYR A 8 -0.18 -3.96 -18.40
C TYR A 8 -1.65 -4.34 -18.55
N LYS A 9 -2.07 -5.50 -18.03
CA LYS A 9 -3.46 -5.94 -18.08
C LYS A 9 -4.38 -5.02 -17.27
N LEU A 10 -4.06 -4.75 -16.00
CA LEU A 10 -4.88 -3.88 -15.13
C LEU A 10 -4.89 -2.42 -15.62
N GLY A 11 -3.75 -1.89 -16.05
CA GLY A 11 -3.66 -0.52 -16.56
C GLY A 11 -4.45 -0.31 -17.86
N GLY A 12 -4.40 -1.30 -18.76
CA GLY A 12 -5.15 -1.28 -20.03
C GLY A 12 -6.65 -1.52 -19.88
N LEU A 13 -7.07 -2.39 -18.95
CA LEU A 13 -8.49 -2.73 -18.73
C LEU A 13 -9.26 -1.66 -17.96
N LEU A 14 -8.62 -0.97 -17.01
CA LEU A 14 -9.32 -0.05 -16.11
C LEU A 14 -9.22 1.42 -16.56
N ASN A 15 -8.32 1.75 -17.48
CA ASN A 15 -7.91 3.13 -17.77
C ASN A 15 -7.56 3.92 -16.47
N ARG A 16 -7.02 3.20 -15.48
CA ARG A 16 -6.60 3.73 -14.19
C ARG A 16 -5.10 3.50 -14.00
N ARG A 17 -4.42 4.43 -13.34
CA ARG A 17 -3.00 4.27 -13.03
C ARG A 17 -2.85 3.23 -11.91
N VAL A 18 -1.93 2.28 -12.12
CA VAL A 18 -1.55 1.30 -11.10
C VAL A 18 -0.32 1.82 -10.35
N LEU A 19 -0.45 1.99 -9.04
CA LEU A 19 0.59 2.42 -8.11
C LEU A 19 1.14 1.20 -7.35
N PRO A 20 2.38 0.76 -7.60
CA PRO A 20 2.99 -0.26 -6.76
C PRO A 20 3.27 0.30 -5.37
N PHE A 21 2.91 -0.46 -4.35
CA PHE A 21 3.34 -0.22 -2.98
C PHE A 21 4.08 -1.48 -2.50
N ALA A 22 5.36 -1.30 -2.18
CA ALA A 22 6.23 -2.37 -1.69
C ALA A 22 7.01 -1.83 -0.49
N CYS A 23 7.15 -2.64 0.54
CA CYS A 23 7.74 -2.24 1.80
C CYS A 23 8.59 -3.37 2.36
N ARG A 24 9.89 -3.14 2.48
CA ARG A 24 10.81 -4.10 3.11
C ARG A 24 11.11 -3.66 4.53
N ARG A 25 11.29 -4.63 5.43
CA ARG A 25 11.59 -4.39 6.85
C ARG A 25 12.89 -3.62 7.14
N ASP A 26 13.80 -3.53 6.16
CA ASP A 26 15.07 -2.82 6.28
C ASP A 26 15.02 -1.38 5.71
N MET A 27 13.86 -0.96 5.18
CA MET A 27 13.70 0.40 4.67
C MET A 27 13.74 1.42 5.80
N ASN A 28 14.57 2.45 5.61
CA ASN A 28 14.65 3.58 6.52
C ASN A 28 13.98 4.81 5.90
N PHE A 29 12.72 5.04 6.27
CA PHE A 29 11.99 6.21 5.79
C PHE A 29 12.38 7.48 6.55
N THR A 30 12.62 8.53 5.78
CA THR A 30 12.63 9.92 6.27
C THR A 30 11.22 10.49 6.27
N ASP A 31 11.00 11.52 7.08
CA ASP A 31 9.79 12.34 7.08
C ASP A 31 9.42 12.82 5.67
N VAL A 32 10.37 13.37 4.92
CA VAL A 32 10.17 13.84 3.54
C VAL A 32 9.66 12.72 2.62
N GLN A 33 10.22 11.51 2.75
CA GLN A 33 9.77 10.36 1.96
C GLN A 33 8.35 9.94 2.31
N ILE A 34 8.00 9.90 3.60
CA ILE A 34 6.65 9.57 4.06
C ILE A 34 5.63 10.60 3.54
N TYR A 35 5.93 11.89 3.61
CA TYR A 35 5.04 12.92 3.06
C TYR A 35 4.86 12.78 1.54
N LYS A 36 5.92 12.44 0.79
CA LYS A 36 5.81 12.16 -0.65
C LYS A 36 4.90 10.96 -0.94
N ILE A 37 5.03 9.87 -0.17
CA ILE A 37 4.16 8.70 -0.28
C ILE A 37 2.71 9.12 -0.01
N PHE A 38 2.48 9.89 1.06
CA PHE A 38 1.12 10.29 1.43
C PHE A 38 0.46 11.16 0.35
N ASN A 39 1.18 12.17 -0.14
CA ASN A 39 0.69 13.01 -1.24
C ASN A 39 0.37 12.19 -2.49
N ARG A 40 1.19 11.16 -2.78
CA ARG A 40 0.95 10.28 -3.94
C ARG A 40 -0.31 9.44 -3.77
N LEU A 41 -0.57 8.92 -2.57
CA LEU A 41 -1.78 8.17 -2.25
C LEU A 41 -3.03 9.06 -2.35
N GLN A 42 -2.97 10.29 -1.83
CA GLN A 42 -4.07 11.25 -1.92
C GLN A 42 -4.39 11.65 -3.36
N GLN A 43 -3.37 11.89 -4.20
CA GLN A 43 -3.56 12.07 -5.64
C GLN A 43 -4.18 10.83 -6.29
N GLY A 44 -3.76 9.64 -5.84
CA GLY A 44 -4.32 8.37 -6.30
C GLY A 44 -5.82 8.27 -6.04
N LEU A 45 -6.28 8.68 -4.87
CA LEU A 45 -7.72 8.71 -4.56
C LEU A 45 -8.50 9.62 -5.52
N SER A 46 -8.02 10.85 -5.77
CA SER A 46 -8.66 11.78 -6.72
C SER A 46 -8.76 11.20 -8.14
N ASN A 47 -7.75 10.44 -8.55
CA ASN A 47 -7.67 9.84 -9.89
C ASN A 47 -8.34 8.46 -9.98
N HIS A 48 -8.81 7.92 -8.86
CA HIS A 48 -9.31 6.55 -8.72
C HIS A 48 -8.27 5.51 -9.17
N ASP A 49 -7.03 5.73 -8.75
CA ASP A 49 -5.91 4.84 -9.02
C ASP A 49 -6.01 3.54 -8.22
N VAL A 50 -5.40 2.49 -8.75
CA VAL A 50 -5.31 1.19 -8.09
C VAL A 50 -3.96 1.06 -7.40
N VAL A 51 -3.95 0.75 -6.12
CA VAL A 51 -2.72 0.41 -5.40
C VAL A 51 -2.50 -1.10 -5.50
N LEU A 52 -1.36 -1.51 -6.03
CA LEU A 52 -0.95 -2.91 -6.10
C LEU A 52 0.07 -3.18 -5.00
N THR A 53 -0.31 -4.01 -4.02
CA THR A 53 0.49 -4.35 -2.84
C THR A 53 0.25 -5.81 -2.45
N SER A 54 1.13 -6.35 -1.62
CA SER A 54 0.94 -7.64 -0.94
C SER A 54 0.55 -7.45 0.54
N PRO A 55 -0.10 -8.44 1.18
CA PRO A 55 -0.30 -8.43 2.64
C PRO A 55 1.01 -8.30 3.43
N GLU A 56 2.10 -8.87 2.93
CA GLU A 56 3.42 -8.82 3.55
C GLU A 56 4.01 -7.40 3.54
N ASP A 57 3.79 -6.65 2.46
CA ASP A 57 4.21 -5.25 2.35
C ASP A 57 3.42 -4.34 3.30
N ILE A 58 2.10 -4.56 3.42
CA ILE A 58 1.26 -3.83 4.38
C ILE A 58 1.75 -4.11 5.81
N LEU A 59 1.95 -5.38 6.16
CA LEU A 59 2.44 -5.76 7.48
C LEU A 59 3.84 -5.19 7.76
N SER A 60 4.73 -5.20 6.77
CA SER A 60 6.07 -4.62 6.92
C SER A 60 6.01 -3.12 7.20
N PHE A 61 5.08 -2.39 6.57
CA PHE A 61 4.84 -0.98 6.84
C PHE A 61 4.30 -0.74 8.26
N ASP A 62 3.41 -1.61 8.73
CA ASP A 62 2.89 -1.61 10.11
C ASP A 62 3.98 -1.80 11.16
N LEU A 63 4.82 -2.81 10.98
CA LEU A 63 5.94 -3.08 11.89
C LEU A 63 7.01 -1.98 11.86
N LEU A 64 7.31 -1.42 10.70
CA LEU A 64 8.25 -0.29 10.60
C LEU A 64 7.75 0.94 11.37
N THR A 65 6.47 1.25 11.29
CA THR A 65 5.87 2.36 12.04
C THR A 65 6.07 2.17 13.55
N ILE A 66 5.83 0.96 14.06
CA ILE A 66 6.08 0.62 15.46
C ILE A 66 7.57 0.78 15.81
N ASN A 67 8.47 0.29 14.95
CA ASN A 67 9.92 0.42 15.15
C ASN A 67 10.37 1.88 15.22
N LYS A 68 9.82 2.77 14.37
CA LYS A 68 10.10 4.21 14.42
C LYS A 68 9.69 4.84 15.74
N CYS A 69 8.51 4.50 16.25
CA CYS A 69 8.07 4.94 17.57
C CYS A 69 8.98 4.43 18.69
N ARG A 70 9.44 3.16 18.61
CA ARG A 70 10.38 2.58 19.59
C ARG A 70 11.76 3.24 19.57
N GLN A 71 12.18 3.77 18.42
CA GLN A 71 13.44 4.51 18.25
C GLN A 71 13.30 6.00 18.62
N ASN A 72 12.20 6.42 19.23
CA ASN A 72 11.86 7.83 19.52
C ASN A 72 11.77 8.73 18.28
N GLN A 73 11.63 8.16 17.09
CA GLN A 73 11.45 8.89 15.82
C GLN A 73 9.96 9.21 15.61
N PHE A 74 9.37 9.94 16.56
CA PHE A 74 7.93 10.13 16.64
C PHE A 74 7.34 10.92 15.47
N ASP A 75 8.08 11.86 14.88
CA ASP A 75 7.59 12.62 13.72
C ASP A 75 7.34 11.72 12.52
N VAL A 76 8.32 10.87 12.19
CA VAL A 76 8.21 9.87 11.13
C VAL A 76 7.12 8.85 11.48
N GLY A 77 7.13 8.32 12.71
CA GLY A 77 6.14 7.34 13.16
C GLY A 77 4.70 7.87 13.10
N ARG A 78 4.46 9.12 13.50
CA ARG A 78 3.15 9.77 13.37
C ARG A 78 2.72 9.93 11.92
N ALA A 79 3.62 10.36 11.05
CA ALA A 79 3.32 10.51 9.63
C ALA A 79 2.98 9.16 8.97
N MET A 80 3.72 8.09 9.30
CA MET A 80 3.42 6.74 8.83
C MET A 80 2.08 6.22 9.36
N LEU A 81 1.78 6.45 10.64
CA LEU A 81 0.50 6.08 11.25
C LEU A 81 -0.69 6.79 10.58
N SER A 82 -0.50 8.05 10.19
CA SER A 82 -1.50 8.80 9.42
C SER A 82 -1.78 8.14 8.07
N ILE A 83 -0.74 7.68 7.36
CA ILE A 83 -0.91 6.93 6.10
C ILE A 83 -1.69 5.63 6.34
N GLN A 84 -1.35 4.85 7.37
CA GLN A 84 -2.05 3.60 7.68
C GLN A 84 -3.54 3.83 7.94
N ARG A 85 -3.87 4.82 8.77
CA ARG A 85 -5.26 5.19 9.07
C ARG A 85 -5.99 5.64 7.80
N TRP A 86 -5.33 6.45 6.99
CA TRP A 86 -5.89 6.92 5.73
C TRP A 86 -6.16 5.78 4.75
N MET A 87 -5.22 4.84 4.59
CA MET A 87 -5.41 3.65 3.75
C MET A 87 -6.57 2.77 4.25
N LYS A 88 -6.70 2.59 5.58
CA LYS A 88 -7.84 1.86 6.15
C LYS A 88 -9.19 2.56 5.95
N MET A 89 -9.20 3.89 5.95
CA MET A 89 -10.42 4.68 5.79
C MET A 89 -10.89 4.72 4.33
N PHE A 90 -9.97 4.99 3.40
CA PHE A 90 -10.28 5.27 2.00
C PHE A 90 -9.97 4.10 1.04
N GLY A 91 -9.10 3.17 1.43
CA GLY A 91 -8.78 1.98 0.64
C GLY A 91 -9.88 0.93 0.70
N ARG A 92 -10.00 0.15 -0.37
CA ARG A 92 -10.85 -1.04 -0.46
C ARG A 92 -10.05 -2.13 -1.15
N ASP A 93 -10.01 -3.29 -0.52
CA ASP A 93 -9.36 -4.47 -1.09
C ASP A 93 -10.22 -5.04 -2.21
N ILE A 94 -9.58 -5.42 -3.32
CA ILE A 94 -10.22 -6.04 -4.47
C ILE A 94 -9.67 -7.46 -4.56
N LEU A 95 -10.57 -8.43 -4.56
CA LEU A 95 -10.26 -9.84 -4.71
C LEU A 95 -10.67 -10.28 -6.13
N ASP A 96 -9.68 -10.67 -6.94
CA ASP A 96 -9.94 -11.29 -8.23
C ASP A 96 -10.17 -12.81 -8.03
N GLU A 97 -10.99 -13.44 -8.86
CA GLU A 97 -11.38 -14.86 -8.73
C GLU A 97 -11.81 -15.24 -7.30
N SER A 98 -12.68 -14.41 -6.71
CA SER A 98 -13.14 -14.57 -5.34
C SER A 98 -13.83 -15.91 -5.07
N ASP A 99 -14.45 -16.50 -6.09
CA ASP A 99 -15.06 -17.82 -6.05
C ASP A 99 -14.03 -18.93 -5.86
N GLU A 100 -12.86 -18.83 -6.51
CA GLU A 100 -11.73 -19.75 -6.26
C GLU A 100 -11.07 -19.47 -4.90
N ILE A 101 -10.79 -18.19 -4.59
CA ILE A 101 -10.05 -17.81 -3.38
C ILE A 101 -10.87 -18.07 -2.10
N LEU A 102 -12.18 -17.84 -2.13
CA LEU A 102 -13.07 -18.05 -0.99
C LEU A 102 -13.72 -19.46 -1.01
N HIS A 103 -13.34 -20.32 -1.96
CA HIS A 103 -13.85 -21.68 -2.02
C HIS A 103 -13.46 -22.46 -0.75
N VAL A 104 -14.45 -22.99 -0.05
CA VAL A 104 -14.22 -23.90 1.08
C VAL A 104 -13.64 -25.19 0.53
N LYS A 105 -12.35 -25.45 0.77
CA LYS A 105 -11.73 -26.75 0.50
C LYS A 105 -12.11 -27.69 1.65
N TYR A 106 -13.04 -28.60 1.38
CA TYR A 106 -13.32 -29.76 2.23
C TYR A 106 -12.27 -30.85 2.02
#